data_AF-I2H9N8-F1
#
_entry.id   AF-I2H9N8-F1
#
_cell.length_a   1.000
_cell.length_b   1.000
_cell.length_c   1.000
_cell.angle_alpha   90.00
_cell.angle_beta   90.00
_cell.angle_gamma   90.00
#
_symmetry.space_group_name_H-M   'P 1'
#
loop_
_entity.id
_entity.type
_entity.pdbx_description
1 polymer ?
#
loop_
_entity_poly.entity_id
_entity_poly.type
_entity_poly.pdbx_seq_one_letter_code
_entity_poly.pdbx_strand_id
1 'polypeptide(L)'
;MAKRALGLGKGNNNKKQKTTSDPKEPSPEAQLNFIVDSNIDDSKLDDELIQLNTMWKNFFHNSDRDDEILLNAIIHECDNLLRSSLKDDALAKKINSDQFHAIYSLALSELANFKTDSEKKNEIGDFFDDAIERIENAKKLEQFQNSVLLPLTISKIHFHRIPLQYISDLNLDSTSKDLPKDVDLNSLLENGKKNFKIYKDDHHLTFEVLSLLHDLLDIVETFNYRDQINEGLDSDDEDFIDDLKKTKLSENHPLFTIQKNLDENYDWLLENLIELHNQISESSKLFQNVSKIIGELYLKKSEKPASIYLQLQYDDEDDESNDDDKDEEVVLKNQKSAIDLIGNGIKFLKHAKLEDDPDTWVAIGEGLINLGNLQDLDSEEQQQSYKEAEELIRSANKATNGKFKNVLENLLSKDDE
;
A
#
# COMPACT_ATOMS: atom_id res chain seq x y z
N MET A 1 -2.89 -24.41 -25.68
CA MET A 1 -3.88 -23.33 -25.87
C MET A 1 -5.18 -23.67 -25.18
N ALA A 2 -5.32 -23.19 -23.95
CA ALA A 2 -6.59 -23.02 -23.25
C ALA A 2 -6.35 -21.82 -22.33
N LYS A 3 -6.99 -20.70 -22.64
CA LYS A 3 -6.98 -19.47 -21.86
C LYS A 3 -7.55 -19.78 -20.48
N ARG A 4 -6.80 -19.54 -19.41
CA ARG A 4 -7.32 -19.48 -18.04
C ARG A 4 -7.55 -18.03 -17.66
N ALA A 5 -8.70 -17.79 -17.05
CA ALA A 5 -9.15 -16.48 -16.58
C ALA A 5 -8.42 -16.12 -15.28
N LEU A 6 -7.99 -14.85 -15.19
CA LEU A 6 -7.46 -14.22 -14.00
C LEU A 6 -8.43 -14.36 -12.83
N GLY A 7 -7.87 -14.59 -11.65
CA GLY A 7 -8.56 -14.56 -10.38
C GLY A 7 -8.89 -13.13 -9.98
N LEU A 8 -10.15 -12.76 -10.15
CA LEU A 8 -10.85 -11.71 -9.42
C LEU A 8 -12.12 -12.37 -8.87
N GLY A 9 -12.22 -12.46 -7.54
CA GLY A 9 -13.41 -12.89 -6.80
C GLY A 9 -13.93 -14.29 -7.12
N LYS A 10 -13.75 -15.26 -6.21
CA LYS A 10 -14.55 -16.50 -6.22
C LYS A 10 -16.02 -16.18 -5.91
N GLY A 11 -16.75 -15.69 -6.91
CA GLY A 11 -18.21 -15.70 -6.95
C GLY A 11 -18.69 -17.14 -6.95
N ASN A 12 -19.11 -17.61 -5.77
CA ASN A 12 -19.58 -18.98 -5.58
C ASN A 12 -20.95 -19.16 -6.27
N ASN A 13 -20.92 -19.48 -7.57
CA ASN A 13 -22.10 -19.86 -8.34
C ASN A 13 -22.60 -21.24 -7.89
N ASN A 14 -23.39 -21.27 -6.81
CA ASN A 14 -24.14 -22.45 -6.42
C ASN A 14 -25.23 -22.75 -7.47
N LYS A 15 -25.04 -23.86 -8.19
CA LYS A 15 -26.00 -24.46 -9.12
C LYS A 15 -27.34 -24.72 -8.42
N LYS A 16 -28.39 -24.02 -8.87
CA LYS A 16 -29.79 -24.33 -8.55
C LYS A 16 -30.15 -25.73 -9.05
N GLN A 17 -30.39 -26.64 -8.11
CA GLN A 17 -31.04 -27.91 -8.37
C GLN A 17 -32.57 -27.70 -8.30
N LYS A 18 -33.28 -28.04 -9.37
CA LYS A 18 -34.75 -27.97 -9.47
C LYS A 18 -35.41 -28.93 -8.46
N THR A 19 -36.27 -28.40 -7.61
CA THR A 19 -37.44 -29.12 -7.07
C THR A 19 -38.66 -28.20 -7.09
N THR A 20 -39.83 -28.82 -7.18
CA THR A 20 -41.09 -28.32 -7.74
C THR A 20 -42.02 -27.61 -6.75
N SER A 21 -42.72 -26.58 -7.28
CA SER A 21 -44.09 -26.07 -6.99
C SER A 21 -44.49 -25.44 -5.63
N ASP A 22 -44.92 -24.17 -5.75
CA ASP A 22 -45.83 -23.30 -4.94
C ASP A 22 -45.32 -22.63 -3.65
N PRO A 23 -45.89 -21.47 -3.23
CA PRO A 23 -46.15 -20.21 -3.96
C PRO A 23 -45.39 -19.01 -3.34
N LYS A 24 -45.28 -17.90 -4.10
CA LYS A 24 -44.50 -16.68 -3.81
C LYS A 24 -44.72 -16.08 -2.41
N GLU A 25 -43.69 -16.11 -1.58
CA GLU A 25 -43.46 -15.15 -0.48
C GLU A 25 -42.49 -14.04 -0.94
N PRO A 26 -42.62 -12.80 -0.41
CA PRO A 26 -41.74 -11.70 -0.77
C PRO A 26 -40.31 -11.97 -0.28
N SER A 27 -39.32 -11.62 -1.10
CA SER A 27 -37.90 -11.66 -0.76
C SER A 27 -37.64 -10.95 0.57
N PRO A 28 -36.87 -11.52 1.52
CA PRO A 28 -36.42 -10.77 2.67
C PRO A 28 -35.48 -9.65 2.20
N GLU A 29 -35.68 -8.45 2.72
CA GLU A 29 -34.73 -7.34 2.64
C GLU A 29 -33.38 -7.82 3.18
N ALA A 30 -32.29 -7.54 2.48
CA ALA A 30 -30.96 -7.89 2.94
C ALA A 30 -30.66 -7.12 4.23
N GLN A 31 -30.70 -7.81 5.37
CA GLN A 31 -30.33 -7.24 6.66
C GLN A 31 -28.80 -7.17 6.75
N LEU A 32 -28.24 -5.96 6.81
CA LEU A 32 -26.83 -5.74 7.11
C LEU A 32 -26.61 -6.03 8.60
N ASN A 33 -25.73 -7.00 8.90
CA ASN A 33 -25.34 -7.32 10.27
C ASN A 33 -24.05 -6.57 10.62
N PHE A 34 -24.09 -5.74 11.66
CA PHE A 34 -22.95 -4.94 12.12
C PHE A 34 -22.35 -5.51 13.40
N ILE A 35 -21.03 -5.47 13.52
CA ILE A 35 -20.35 -5.70 14.80
C ILE A 35 -20.37 -4.37 15.56
N VAL A 36 -21.08 -4.33 16.68
CA VAL A 36 -21.11 -3.18 17.59
C VAL A 36 -20.02 -3.39 18.65
N ASP A 37 -19.23 -2.35 18.93
CA ASP A 37 -18.26 -2.38 20.03
C ASP A 37 -18.98 -2.58 21.37
N SER A 38 -18.57 -3.60 22.14
CA SER A 38 -19.15 -3.97 23.43
C SER A 38 -19.12 -2.85 24.49
N ASN A 39 -18.36 -1.78 24.25
CA ASN A 39 -18.28 -0.61 25.13
C ASN A 39 -19.33 0.48 24.83
N ILE A 40 -20.13 0.31 23.76
CA ILE A 40 -21.22 1.22 23.43
C ILE A 40 -22.44 0.83 24.28
N ASP A 41 -22.94 1.77 25.06
CA ASP A 41 -24.18 1.63 25.83
C ASP A 41 -25.36 1.42 24.87
N ASP A 42 -26.17 0.38 25.08
CA ASP A 42 -27.32 0.05 24.24
C ASP A 42 -28.29 1.23 24.07
N SER A 43 -28.35 2.13 25.06
CA SER A 43 -29.18 3.35 24.98
C SER A 43 -28.65 4.43 24.02
N LYS A 44 -27.43 4.25 23.50
CA LYS A 44 -26.76 5.12 22.52
C LYS A 44 -26.72 4.50 21.13
N LEU A 45 -27.26 3.30 20.92
CA LEU A 45 -27.37 2.70 19.60
C LEU A 45 -28.37 3.41 18.69
N ASP A 46 -29.33 4.11 19.28
CA ASP A 46 -30.28 4.98 18.56
C ASP A 46 -29.65 6.35 18.18
N ASP A 47 -28.38 6.58 18.54
CA ASP A 47 -27.64 7.78 18.16
C ASP A 47 -27.10 7.62 16.73
N GLU A 48 -27.61 8.45 15.82
CA GLU A 48 -27.34 8.32 14.39
C GLU A 48 -25.85 8.54 14.03
N LEU A 49 -25.12 9.34 14.82
CA LEU A 49 -23.68 9.53 14.59
C LEU A 49 -22.87 8.32 15.08
N ILE A 50 -23.31 7.68 16.16
CA ILE A 50 -22.70 6.44 16.65
C ILE A 50 -22.96 5.30 15.66
N GLN A 51 -24.16 5.24 15.09
CA GLN A 51 -24.47 4.30 14.00
C GLN A 51 -23.56 4.53 12.79
N LEU A 52 -23.43 5.77 12.31
CA LEU A 52 -22.54 6.12 11.19
C LEU A 52 -21.09 5.71 11.47
N ASN A 53 -20.58 6.04 12.66
CA ASN A 53 -19.24 5.66 13.09
C ASN A 53 -19.05 4.14 13.13
N THR A 54 -20.09 3.40 13.52
CA THR A 54 -20.06 1.93 13.60
C THR A 54 -20.06 1.31 12.20
N MET A 55 -20.84 1.87 11.27
CA MET A 55 -20.81 1.46 9.86
C MET A 55 -19.44 1.72 9.24
N TRP A 56 -18.87 2.90 9.45
CA TRP A 56 -17.53 3.25 8.95
C TRP A 56 -16.45 2.32 9.51
N LYS A 57 -16.43 2.09 10.83
CA LYS A 57 -15.46 1.15 11.43
C LYS A 57 -15.62 -0.27 10.89
N ASN A 58 -16.84 -0.73 10.69
CA ASN A 58 -17.07 -2.06 10.12
C ASN A 58 -16.57 -2.18 8.68
N PHE A 59 -16.83 -1.16 7.86
CA PHE A 59 -16.28 -1.11 6.51
C PHE A 59 -14.75 -1.05 6.53
N PHE A 60 -14.18 -0.06 7.22
CA PHE A 60 -12.77 0.29 7.10
C PHE A 60 -11.80 -0.59 7.91
N HIS A 61 -12.23 -1.09 9.07
CA HIS A 61 -11.37 -1.90 9.97
C HIS A 61 -11.68 -3.40 9.97
N ASN A 62 -12.94 -3.78 9.76
CA ASN A 62 -13.40 -5.15 10.02
C ASN A 62 -13.79 -5.93 8.76
N SER A 63 -13.69 -5.33 7.58
CA SER A 63 -14.02 -5.96 6.31
C SER A 63 -12.87 -5.88 5.32
N ASP A 64 -12.95 -6.67 4.26
CA ASP A 64 -12.03 -6.59 3.12
C ASP A 64 -12.30 -5.36 2.23
N ARG A 65 -13.23 -4.48 2.63
CA ARG A 65 -13.61 -3.22 1.94
C ARG A 65 -14.20 -3.41 0.54
N ASP A 66 -14.62 -4.62 0.20
CA ASP A 66 -15.26 -5.00 -1.06
C ASP A 66 -16.80 -4.81 -1.06
N ASP A 67 -17.36 -4.17 -0.03
CA ASP A 67 -18.81 -3.98 0.11
C ASP A 67 -19.27 -2.59 -0.37
N GLU A 68 -19.53 -2.47 -1.68
CA GLU A 68 -20.10 -1.26 -2.29
C GLU A 68 -21.48 -0.90 -1.68
N ILE A 69 -22.23 -1.90 -1.20
CA ILE A 69 -23.58 -1.69 -0.62
C ILE A 69 -23.46 -0.97 0.72
N LEU A 70 -22.55 -1.44 1.59
CA LEU A 70 -22.26 -0.78 2.86
C LEU A 70 -21.76 0.65 2.65
N LEU A 71 -20.88 0.85 1.67
CA LEU A 71 -20.35 2.17 1.37
C LEU A 71 -21.44 3.17 0.91
N ASN A 72 -22.33 2.73 0.03
CA ASN A 72 -23.49 3.52 -0.37
C ASN A 72 -24.44 3.78 0.81
N ALA A 73 -24.62 2.81 1.71
CA ALA A 73 -25.43 3.00 2.91
C ALA A 73 -24.84 4.08 3.84
N ILE A 74 -23.51 4.12 4.01
CA ILE A 74 -22.81 5.18 4.78
C ILE A 74 -23.07 6.55 4.15
N ILE A 75 -22.95 6.67 2.82
CA ILE A 75 -23.19 7.93 2.10
C ILE A 75 -24.64 8.39 2.24
N HIS A 76 -25.59 7.48 2.07
CA HIS A 76 -27.01 7.79 2.24
C HIS A 76 -27.35 8.22 3.66
N GLU A 77 -26.69 7.65 4.67
CA GLU A 77 -26.86 8.07 6.06
C GLU A 77 -26.27 9.46 6.30
N CYS A 78 -25.06 9.75 5.77
CA CYS A 78 -24.49 11.10 5.80
C CYS A 78 -25.43 12.14 5.17
N ASP A 79 -26.01 11.82 4.01
CA ASP A 79 -27.00 12.66 3.33
C ASP A 79 -28.27 12.86 4.15
N ASN A 80 -28.76 11.79 4.77
CA ASN A 80 -29.94 11.82 5.63
C ASN A 80 -29.70 12.71 6.85
N LEU A 81 -28.53 12.60 7.47
CA LEU A 81 -28.11 13.40 8.61
C LEU A 81 -27.99 14.88 8.23
N LEU A 82 -27.38 15.21 7.10
CA LEU A 82 -27.34 16.58 6.59
C LEU A 82 -28.74 17.14 6.37
N ARG A 83 -29.63 16.41 5.69
CA ARG A 83 -31.01 16.88 5.44
C ARG A 83 -31.80 17.06 6.74
N SER A 84 -31.60 16.18 7.71
CA SER A 84 -32.29 16.22 9.00
C SER A 84 -31.76 17.35 9.88
N SER A 85 -30.46 17.64 9.84
CA SER A 85 -29.85 18.75 10.57
C SER A 85 -30.39 20.13 10.16
N LEU A 86 -30.87 20.30 8.93
CA LEU A 86 -31.51 21.54 8.49
C LEU A 86 -32.84 21.81 9.23
N LYS A 87 -33.41 20.81 9.89
CA LYS A 87 -34.69 20.87 10.61
C LYS A 87 -34.54 20.74 12.13
N ASP A 88 -33.37 20.29 12.59
CA ASP A 88 -33.09 20.03 14.01
C ASP A 88 -31.72 20.62 14.39
N ASP A 89 -31.75 21.71 15.15
CA ASP A 89 -30.55 22.41 15.64
C ASP A 89 -29.70 21.56 16.59
N ALA A 90 -30.30 20.62 17.32
CA ALA A 90 -29.55 19.73 18.21
C ALA A 90 -28.74 18.72 17.41
N LEU A 91 -29.36 18.14 16.38
CA LEU A 91 -28.68 17.26 15.43
C LEU A 91 -27.61 18.03 14.63
N ALA A 92 -27.91 19.26 14.19
CA ALA A 92 -26.93 20.10 13.48
C ALA A 92 -25.66 20.34 14.30
N LYS A 93 -25.79 20.62 15.60
CA LYS A 93 -24.62 20.77 16.48
C LYS A 93 -23.85 19.46 16.65
N LYS A 94 -24.55 18.34 16.65
CA LYS A 94 -23.98 17.01 16.85
C LYS A 94 -23.20 16.51 15.63
N ILE A 95 -23.76 16.67 14.42
CA ILE A 95 -23.09 16.25 13.18
C ILE A 95 -22.01 17.23 12.72
N ASN A 96 -21.99 18.45 13.27
CA ASN A 96 -20.96 19.44 13.01
C ASN A 96 -19.66 19.09 13.75
N SER A 97 -19.09 17.94 13.40
CA SER A 97 -17.82 17.38 13.87
C SER A 97 -16.90 17.12 12.68
N ASP A 98 -15.59 17.17 12.90
CA ASP A 98 -14.62 16.81 11.86
C ASP A 98 -14.73 15.34 11.48
N GLN A 99 -15.04 14.47 12.43
CA GLN A 99 -15.29 13.05 12.20
C GLN A 99 -16.41 12.80 11.18
N PHE A 100 -17.54 13.50 11.30
CA PHE A 100 -18.64 13.37 10.35
C PHE A 100 -18.20 13.73 8.92
N HIS A 101 -17.55 14.89 8.77
CA HIS A 101 -17.07 15.35 7.46
C HIS A 101 -16.00 14.42 6.87
N ALA A 102 -15.10 13.91 7.72
CA ALA A 102 -14.09 12.95 7.32
C ALA A 102 -14.71 11.64 6.83
N ILE A 103 -15.61 11.02 7.60
CA ILE A 103 -16.28 9.77 7.19
C ILE A 103 -17.00 9.95 5.87
N TYR A 104 -17.73 11.06 5.69
CA TYR A 104 -18.44 11.30 4.45
C TYR A 104 -17.48 11.42 3.26
N SER A 105 -16.43 12.23 3.38
CA SER A 105 -15.44 12.38 2.31
C SER A 105 -14.65 11.12 2.02
N LEU A 106 -14.28 10.36 3.06
CA LEU A 106 -13.62 9.07 2.91
C LEU A 106 -14.53 8.10 2.15
N ALA A 107 -15.80 7.99 2.56
CA ALA A 107 -16.75 7.10 1.91
C ALA A 107 -16.96 7.44 0.42
N LEU A 108 -17.06 8.73 0.09
CA LEU A 108 -17.11 9.18 -1.31
C LEU A 108 -15.85 8.79 -2.08
N SER A 109 -14.67 9.00 -1.51
CA SER A 109 -13.40 8.66 -2.18
C SER A 109 -13.24 7.15 -2.43
N GLU A 110 -13.74 6.31 -1.52
CA GLU A 110 -13.68 4.85 -1.65
C GLU A 110 -14.58 4.32 -2.77
N LEU A 111 -15.65 5.04 -3.16
CA LEU A 111 -16.51 4.61 -4.26
C LEU A 111 -15.75 4.55 -5.60
N ALA A 112 -14.67 5.31 -5.73
CA ALA A 112 -13.81 5.28 -6.91
C ALA A 112 -13.26 3.86 -7.22
N ASN A 113 -13.02 3.04 -6.19
CA ASN A 113 -12.54 1.67 -6.36
C ASN A 113 -13.54 0.77 -7.11
N PHE A 114 -14.83 1.07 -7.03
CA PHE A 114 -15.91 0.29 -7.66
C PHE A 114 -16.30 0.79 -9.06
N LYS A 115 -15.50 1.69 -9.65
CA LYS A 115 -15.79 2.35 -10.93
C LYS A 115 -14.65 2.19 -11.93
N THR A 116 -13.99 1.03 -11.86
CA THR A 116 -12.85 0.64 -12.70
C THR A 116 -13.25 0.17 -14.11
N ASP A 117 -14.54 -0.10 -14.36
CA ASP A 117 -15.05 -0.43 -15.69
C ASP A 117 -15.12 0.81 -16.61
N SER A 118 -14.71 0.63 -17.87
CA SER A 118 -14.49 1.69 -18.86
C SER A 118 -15.70 2.60 -19.16
N GLU A 119 -16.93 2.16 -18.86
CA GLU A 119 -18.14 2.95 -19.08
C GLU A 119 -18.35 4.05 -18.03
N LYS A 120 -17.74 3.94 -16.84
CA LYS A 120 -17.93 4.88 -15.72
C LYS A 120 -16.64 5.54 -15.22
N LYS A 121 -15.53 5.34 -15.92
CA LYS A 121 -14.23 5.91 -15.55
C LYS A 121 -14.25 7.45 -15.47
N ASN A 122 -15.10 8.08 -16.28
CA ASN A 122 -15.30 9.53 -16.25
C ASN A 122 -15.91 10.04 -14.92
N GLU A 123 -16.60 9.17 -14.16
CA GLU A 123 -17.23 9.51 -12.86
C GLU A 123 -16.23 9.44 -11.69
N ILE A 124 -15.05 8.82 -11.88
CA ILE A 124 -14.02 8.71 -10.83
C ILE A 124 -13.60 10.09 -10.31
N GLY A 125 -13.45 11.06 -11.22
CA GLY A 125 -13.09 12.44 -10.85
C GLY A 125 -14.13 13.09 -9.95
N ASP A 126 -15.41 12.88 -10.22
CA ASP A 126 -16.51 13.49 -9.50
C ASP A 126 -16.52 13.03 -8.02
N PHE A 127 -16.27 11.74 -7.76
CA PHE A 127 -16.17 11.23 -6.38
C PHE A 127 -15.07 11.91 -5.57
N PHE A 128 -13.90 12.13 -6.19
CA PHE A 128 -12.79 12.79 -5.51
C PHE A 128 -13.03 14.30 -5.34
N ASP A 129 -13.63 14.95 -6.34
CA ASP A 129 -13.97 16.37 -6.27
C ASP A 129 -15.04 16.63 -5.19
N ASP A 130 -16.09 15.82 -5.14
CA ASP A 130 -17.13 15.88 -4.10
C ASP A 130 -16.54 15.64 -2.69
N ALA A 131 -15.65 14.65 -2.57
CA ALA A 131 -14.96 14.34 -1.32
C ALA A 131 -14.10 15.50 -0.82
N ILE A 132 -13.31 16.13 -1.70
CA ILE A 132 -12.48 17.29 -1.39
C ILE A 132 -13.35 18.49 -1.04
N GLU A 133 -14.36 18.81 -1.85
CA GLU A 133 -15.24 19.95 -1.62
C GLU A 133 -15.89 19.87 -0.23
N ARG A 134 -16.32 18.67 0.18
CA ARG A 134 -16.88 18.45 1.52
C ARG A 134 -15.89 18.80 2.63
N ILE A 135 -14.62 18.40 2.52
CA ILE A 135 -13.59 18.74 3.51
C ILE A 135 -13.27 20.24 3.47
N GLU A 136 -13.11 20.83 2.29
CA GLU A 136 -12.78 22.25 2.15
C GLU A 136 -13.88 23.14 2.72
N ASN A 137 -15.14 22.77 2.52
CA ASN A 137 -16.27 23.45 3.13
C ASN A 137 -16.26 23.32 4.66
N ALA A 138 -15.89 22.16 5.21
CA ALA A 138 -15.71 22.00 6.64
C ALA A 138 -14.56 22.86 7.18
N LYS A 139 -13.39 22.89 6.52
CA LYS A 139 -12.20 23.66 6.96
C LYS A 139 -12.43 25.17 7.02
N LYS A 140 -13.46 25.71 6.34
CA LYS A 140 -13.85 27.13 6.44
C LYS A 140 -14.48 27.48 7.80
N LEU A 141 -14.91 26.48 8.57
CA LEU A 141 -15.49 26.66 9.90
C LEU A 141 -14.38 26.86 10.95
N GLU A 142 -14.47 27.93 11.74
CA GLU A 142 -13.43 28.32 12.71
C GLU A 142 -13.05 27.20 13.68
N GLN A 143 -14.04 26.39 14.10
CA GLN A 143 -13.83 25.29 15.04
C GLN A 143 -12.94 24.16 14.50
N PHE A 144 -12.73 24.07 13.18
CA PHE A 144 -11.95 23.00 12.55
C PHE A 144 -10.56 23.43 12.09
N GLN A 145 -10.11 24.64 12.43
CA GLN A 145 -8.77 25.11 12.06
C GLN A 145 -7.64 24.25 12.63
N ASN A 146 -7.88 23.59 13.76
CA ASN A 146 -6.91 22.71 14.43
C ASN A 146 -7.17 21.21 14.19
N SER A 147 -8.13 20.85 13.33
CA SER A 147 -8.39 19.43 13.05
C SER A 147 -7.20 18.80 12.33
N VAL A 148 -6.74 17.66 12.84
CA VAL A 148 -5.72 16.82 12.19
C VAL A 148 -6.36 15.86 11.19
N LEU A 149 -7.57 15.38 11.50
CA LEU A 149 -8.31 14.40 10.71
C LEU A 149 -8.71 14.93 9.32
N LEU A 150 -9.16 16.18 9.22
CA LEU A 150 -9.57 16.76 7.93
C LEU A 150 -8.38 16.88 6.94
N PRO A 151 -7.20 17.45 7.32
CA PRO A 151 -6.00 17.37 6.49
C PRO A 151 -5.59 15.94 6.15
N LEU A 152 -5.55 15.00 7.11
CA LEU A 152 -5.20 13.61 6.83
C LEU A 152 -6.13 12.97 5.78
N THR A 153 -7.42 13.29 5.84
CA THR A 153 -8.41 12.86 4.84
C THR A 153 -8.08 13.39 3.44
N ILE A 154 -7.65 14.66 3.33
CA ILE A 154 -7.17 15.24 2.07
C ILE A 154 -5.94 14.48 1.54
N SER A 155 -4.99 14.14 2.42
CA SER A 155 -3.81 13.36 2.04
C SER A 155 -4.20 12.02 1.43
N LYS A 156 -5.12 11.29 2.09
CA LYS A 156 -5.66 10.03 1.56
C LYS A 156 -6.26 10.23 0.17
N ILE A 157 -7.15 11.21 0.03
CA ILE A 157 -7.84 11.47 -1.24
C ILE A 157 -6.84 11.78 -2.35
N HIS A 158 -5.80 12.59 -2.09
CA HIS A 158 -4.79 12.89 -3.11
C HIS A 158 -3.99 11.66 -3.53
N PHE A 159 -3.48 10.88 -2.57
CA PHE A 159 -2.70 9.67 -2.89
C PHE A 159 -3.54 8.60 -3.59
N HIS A 160 -4.83 8.50 -3.25
CA HIS A 160 -5.77 7.57 -3.89
C HIS A 160 -6.19 8.02 -5.30
N ARG A 161 -6.36 9.33 -5.51
CA ARG A 161 -6.77 9.93 -6.77
C ARG A 161 -5.73 9.80 -7.87
N ILE A 162 -4.45 10.00 -7.55
CA ILE A 162 -3.36 9.98 -8.53
C ILE A 162 -3.35 8.67 -9.36
N PRO A 163 -3.27 7.47 -8.76
CA PRO A 163 -3.22 6.24 -9.52
C PRO A 163 -4.55 5.94 -10.24
N LEU A 164 -5.69 6.11 -9.55
CA LEU A 164 -6.98 5.71 -10.08
C LEU A 164 -7.50 6.62 -11.20
N GLN A 165 -7.45 7.94 -11.00
CA GLN A 165 -7.99 8.89 -11.97
C GLN A 165 -7.00 9.19 -13.09
N TYR A 166 -5.70 9.32 -12.77
CA TYR A 166 -4.74 9.88 -13.72
C TYR A 166 -3.79 8.83 -14.29
N ILE A 167 -3.02 8.11 -13.46
CA ILE A 167 -2.00 7.16 -13.98
C ILE A 167 -2.63 6.02 -14.78
N SER A 168 -3.83 5.58 -14.40
CA SER A 168 -4.53 4.49 -15.07
C SER A 168 -4.73 4.72 -16.58
N ASP A 169 -4.81 5.98 -17.03
CA ASP A 169 -4.97 6.39 -18.44
C ASP A 169 -3.66 6.78 -19.14
N LEU A 170 -2.53 6.84 -18.43
CA LEU A 170 -1.23 7.23 -19.01
C LEU A 170 -0.52 6.04 -19.68
N ASN A 171 0.28 6.37 -20.70
CA ASN A 171 1.24 5.48 -21.37
C ASN A 171 2.63 6.15 -21.44
N LEU A 172 3.64 5.43 -21.93
CA LEU A 172 5.03 5.94 -21.98
C LEU A 172 5.21 7.22 -22.82
N ASP A 173 4.35 7.43 -23.81
CA ASP A 173 4.38 8.59 -24.71
C ASP A 173 3.52 9.77 -24.21
N SER A 174 2.87 9.62 -23.06
CA SER A 174 1.97 10.64 -22.52
C SER A 174 2.72 11.90 -22.13
N THR A 175 2.01 13.03 -22.21
CA THR A 175 2.52 14.36 -21.93
C THR A 175 1.60 15.09 -20.95
N SER A 176 2.05 16.21 -20.38
CA SER A 176 1.20 17.06 -19.54
C SER A 176 -0.10 17.54 -20.22
N LYS A 177 -0.22 17.44 -21.56
CA LYS A 177 -1.43 17.80 -22.30
C LYS A 177 -2.53 16.74 -22.23
N ASP A 178 -2.17 15.52 -21.86
CA ASP A 178 -3.09 14.38 -21.72
C ASP A 178 -3.81 14.41 -20.36
N LEU A 179 -3.38 15.29 -19.46
CA LEU A 179 -4.07 15.61 -18.21
C LEU A 179 -4.98 16.83 -18.35
N PRO A 180 -5.99 16.99 -17.48
CA PRO A 180 -6.74 18.24 -17.37
C PRO A 180 -5.81 19.43 -17.12
N LYS A 181 -6.15 20.61 -17.67
CA LYS A 181 -5.25 21.79 -17.73
C LYS A 181 -4.68 22.26 -16.39
N ASP A 182 -5.40 22.03 -15.31
CA ASP A 182 -5.05 22.50 -13.96
C ASP A 182 -4.49 21.38 -13.06
N VAL A 183 -4.20 20.21 -13.64
CA VAL A 183 -3.70 19.05 -12.91
C VAL A 183 -2.20 18.90 -13.13
N ASP A 184 -1.46 18.96 -12.02
CA ASP A 184 -0.04 18.61 -11.94
C ASP A 184 0.14 17.51 -10.88
N LEU A 185 0.56 16.31 -11.30
CA LEU A 185 0.59 15.13 -10.43
C LEU A 185 1.59 15.29 -9.28
N ASN A 186 2.73 15.94 -9.54
CA ASN A 186 3.72 16.21 -8.51
C ASN A 186 3.16 17.18 -7.45
N SER A 187 2.44 18.22 -7.87
CA SER A 187 1.78 19.16 -6.97
C SER A 187 0.68 18.49 -6.14
N LEU A 188 -0.06 17.53 -6.71
CA LEU A 188 -1.03 16.74 -5.95
C LEU A 188 -0.35 15.86 -4.89
N LEU A 189 0.75 15.19 -5.25
CA LEU A 189 1.56 14.39 -4.33
C LEU A 189 2.09 15.26 -3.17
N GLU A 190 2.70 16.39 -3.48
CA GLU A 190 3.24 17.31 -2.47
C GLU A 190 2.15 17.94 -1.60
N ASN A 191 0.96 18.20 -2.16
CA ASN A 191 -0.19 18.64 -1.36
C ASN A 191 -0.67 17.54 -0.41
N GLY A 192 -0.68 16.27 -0.86
CA GLY A 192 -0.93 15.12 -0.02
C GLY A 192 0.05 15.03 1.15
N LYS A 193 1.36 15.09 0.87
CA LYS A 193 2.42 15.09 1.89
C LYS A 193 2.30 16.26 2.86
N LYS A 194 1.99 17.46 2.37
CA LYS A 194 1.83 18.68 3.19
C LYS A 194 0.66 18.59 4.19
N ASN A 195 -0.43 17.93 3.81
CA ASN A 195 -1.58 17.76 4.71
C ASN A 195 -1.42 16.56 5.66
N PHE A 196 -0.42 15.70 5.44
CA PHE A 196 -0.23 14.51 6.24
C PHE A 196 0.29 14.85 7.63
N LYS A 197 -0.35 14.26 8.64
CA LYS A 197 0.11 14.23 10.02
C LYS A 197 -0.41 12.94 10.66
N ILE A 198 0.37 12.36 11.56
CA ILE A 198 -0.08 11.19 12.33
C ILE A 198 -1.29 11.59 13.18
N TYR A 199 -2.40 10.89 12.97
CA TYR A 199 -3.62 11.08 13.72
C TYR A 199 -3.72 10.02 14.82
N LYS A 200 -3.49 10.46 16.06
CA LYS A 200 -3.34 9.57 17.23
C LYS A 200 -4.61 8.82 17.62
N ASP A 201 -5.77 9.34 17.25
CA ASP A 201 -7.05 8.69 17.57
C ASP A 201 -7.38 7.58 16.55
N ASP A 202 -6.70 7.54 15.40
CA ASP A 202 -6.88 6.50 14.38
C ASP A 202 -5.57 6.21 13.62
N HIS A 203 -4.76 5.31 14.19
CA HIS A 203 -3.53 4.83 13.54
C HIS A 203 -3.80 3.98 12.31
N HIS A 204 -4.96 3.34 12.18
CA HIS A 204 -5.31 2.54 10.99
C HIS A 204 -5.51 3.45 9.79
N LEU A 205 -6.24 4.55 9.94
CA LEU A 205 -6.35 5.56 8.88
C LEU A 205 -4.99 6.17 8.54
N THR A 206 -4.18 6.49 9.55
CA THR A 206 -2.83 7.04 9.31
C THR A 206 -1.97 6.08 8.48
N PHE A 207 -1.97 4.79 8.83
CA PHE A 207 -1.25 3.76 8.09
C PHE A 207 -1.78 3.59 6.66
N GLU A 208 -3.10 3.61 6.47
CA GLU A 208 -3.72 3.54 5.15
C GLU A 208 -3.20 4.64 4.22
N VAL A 209 -3.13 5.89 4.71
CA VAL A 209 -2.63 7.00 3.90
C VAL A 209 -1.18 6.78 3.47
N LEU A 210 -0.33 6.26 4.37
CA LEU A 210 1.06 5.95 4.04
C LEU A 210 1.17 4.75 3.09
N SER A 211 0.29 3.76 3.23
CA SER A 211 0.24 2.59 2.34
C SER A 211 -0.18 2.98 0.92
N LEU A 212 -1.17 3.88 0.78
CA LEU A 212 -1.54 4.42 -0.54
C LEU A 212 -0.40 5.20 -1.20
N LEU A 213 0.43 5.90 -0.41
CA LEU A 213 1.64 6.54 -0.93
C LEU A 213 2.67 5.49 -1.37
N HIS A 214 2.88 4.44 -0.57
CA HIS A 214 3.75 3.32 -0.93
C HIS A 214 3.37 2.73 -2.29
N ASP A 215 2.10 2.34 -2.44
CA ASP A 215 1.58 1.77 -3.68
C ASP A 215 1.73 2.73 -4.87
N LEU A 216 1.48 4.03 -4.66
CA LEU A 216 1.70 5.06 -5.68
C LEU A 216 3.16 5.13 -6.12
N LEU A 217 4.12 5.08 -5.19
CA LEU A 217 5.54 5.14 -5.54
C LEU A 217 5.97 3.88 -6.30
N ASP A 218 5.49 2.71 -5.90
CA ASP A 218 5.75 1.45 -6.60
C ASP A 218 5.16 1.47 -8.03
N ILE A 219 3.96 2.01 -8.21
CA ILE A 219 3.35 2.22 -9.54
C ILE A 219 4.24 3.14 -10.40
N VAL A 220 4.75 4.24 -9.83
CA VAL A 220 5.58 5.21 -10.58
C VAL A 220 6.94 4.64 -10.95
N GLU A 221 7.52 3.83 -10.07
CA GLU A 221 8.81 3.18 -10.29
C GLU A 221 8.74 2.11 -11.38
N THR A 222 7.69 1.29 -11.34
CA THR A 222 7.47 0.20 -12.29
C THR A 222 6.85 0.66 -13.62
N PHE A 223 6.39 1.92 -13.69
CA PHE A 223 5.71 2.48 -14.88
C PHE A 223 6.52 2.33 -16.18
N ASN A 224 7.85 2.36 -16.11
CA ASN A 224 8.75 2.27 -17.27
C ASN A 224 8.78 0.88 -17.93
N TYR A 225 8.18 -0.10 -17.28
CA TYR A 225 8.08 -1.48 -17.73
C TYR A 225 6.66 -1.82 -18.19
N ARG A 226 5.71 -0.88 -18.14
CA ARG A 226 4.26 -1.14 -18.37
C ARG A 226 3.95 -1.79 -19.71
N ASP A 227 4.66 -1.44 -20.78
CA ASP A 227 4.45 -2.05 -22.11
C ASP A 227 5.06 -3.46 -22.25
N GLN A 228 5.92 -3.86 -21.31
CA GLN A 228 6.59 -5.16 -21.26
C GLN A 228 5.97 -6.10 -20.22
N ILE A 229 5.31 -5.55 -19.20
CA ILE A 229 4.54 -6.29 -18.20
C ILE A 229 3.12 -6.46 -18.72
N ASN A 230 2.74 -7.66 -19.16
CA ASN A 230 1.34 -7.96 -19.42
C ASN A 230 0.56 -7.89 -18.09
N GLU A 231 -0.57 -7.17 -18.06
CA GLU A 231 -1.49 -7.18 -16.92
C GLU A 231 -1.82 -8.64 -16.51
N GLY A 232 -1.40 -9.03 -15.30
CA GLY A 232 -1.59 -10.38 -14.76
C GLY A 232 -0.34 -11.26 -14.62
N LEU A 233 0.87 -10.69 -14.66
CA LEU A 233 2.07 -11.34 -14.11
C LEU A 233 2.03 -11.21 -12.59
N ASP A 234 2.00 -12.34 -11.89
CA ASP A 234 2.17 -12.39 -10.43
C ASP A 234 3.55 -11.80 -10.09
N SER A 235 3.63 -11.02 -9.01
CA SER A 235 4.84 -10.34 -8.51
C SER A 235 6.00 -11.27 -8.14
N ASP A 236 5.85 -12.57 -8.30
CA ASP A 236 6.78 -13.62 -7.85
C ASP A 236 7.73 -14.09 -8.98
N ASP A 237 7.67 -13.50 -10.18
CA ASP A 237 8.55 -13.81 -11.32
C ASP A 237 9.63 -12.70 -11.48
N GLU A 238 10.42 -12.47 -10.43
CA GLU A 238 11.49 -11.46 -10.40
C GLU A 238 12.53 -11.66 -11.53
N ASP A 239 12.78 -12.91 -11.92
CA ASP A 239 13.67 -13.27 -13.04
C ASP A 239 13.22 -12.62 -14.38
N PHE A 240 11.94 -12.26 -14.53
CA PHE A 240 11.45 -11.60 -15.74
C PHE A 240 11.74 -10.10 -15.76
N ILE A 241 11.86 -9.44 -14.59
CA ILE A 241 12.02 -7.98 -14.48
C ILE A 241 13.45 -7.54 -14.81
N ASP A 242 14.45 -8.31 -14.41
CA ASP A 242 15.86 -8.01 -14.67
C ASP A 242 16.21 -8.01 -16.17
N ASP A 243 15.46 -8.76 -16.98
CA ASP A 243 15.56 -8.79 -18.44
C ASP A 243 14.80 -7.63 -19.14
N LEU A 244 13.99 -6.85 -18.41
CA LEU A 244 13.18 -5.78 -18.98
C LEU A 244 14.00 -4.52 -19.26
N LYS A 245 13.86 -3.98 -20.47
CA LYS A 245 14.53 -2.73 -20.84
C LYS A 245 13.79 -1.55 -20.22
N LYS A 246 14.40 -0.94 -19.20
CA LYS A 246 13.90 0.31 -18.60
C LYS A 246 13.81 1.42 -19.65
N THR A 247 12.59 1.81 -20.01
CA THR A 247 12.37 2.95 -20.91
C THR A 247 12.37 4.24 -20.11
N LYS A 248 13.25 5.19 -20.44
CA LYS A 248 13.32 6.47 -19.74
C LYS A 248 12.15 7.36 -20.17
N LEU A 249 11.38 7.86 -19.20
CA LEU A 249 10.31 8.83 -19.46
C LEU A 249 10.86 10.15 -19.99
N SER A 250 10.10 10.79 -20.87
CA SER A 250 10.41 12.14 -21.35
C SER A 250 10.27 13.17 -20.23
N GLU A 251 11.01 14.28 -20.28
CA GLU A 251 10.90 15.37 -19.28
C GLU A 251 9.51 16.01 -19.23
N ASN A 252 8.72 15.88 -20.30
CA ASN A 252 7.34 16.38 -20.38
C ASN A 252 6.30 15.35 -19.93
N HIS A 253 6.72 14.14 -19.55
CA HIS A 253 5.82 13.10 -19.07
C HIS A 253 5.29 13.50 -17.68
N PRO A 254 3.97 13.33 -17.40
CA PRO A 254 3.40 13.76 -16.11
C PRO A 254 4.04 13.16 -14.86
N LEU A 255 4.62 11.95 -14.97
CA LEU A 255 5.30 11.26 -13.87
C LEU A 255 6.79 11.55 -13.76
N PHE A 256 7.38 12.30 -14.70
CA PHE A 256 8.84 12.50 -14.76
C PHE A 256 9.41 13.06 -13.45
N THR A 257 8.78 14.10 -12.90
CA THR A 257 9.24 14.74 -11.66
C THR A 257 9.14 13.82 -10.45
N ILE A 258 8.03 13.07 -10.33
CA ILE A 258 7.86 12.11 -9.23
C ILE A 258 8.90 11.01 -9.33
N GLN A 259 9.11 10.46 -10.54
CA GLN A 259 10.10 9.41 -10.80
C GLN A 259 11.53 9.88 -10.49
N LYS A 260 11.87 11.12 -10.84
CA LYS A 260 13.19 11.70 -10.54
C LYS A 260 13.45 11.83 -9.03
N ASN A 261 12.40 12.05 -8.24
CA ASN A 261 12.49 12.26 -6.80
C ASN A 261 12.00 11.04 -5.99
N LEU A 262 12.05 9.82 -6.56
CA LEU A 262 11.59 8.60 -5.89
C LEU A 262 12.31 8.37 -4.55
N ASP A 263 13.64 8.47 -4.53
CA ASP A 263 14.46 8.30 -3.32
C ASP A 263 13.99 9.24 -2.18
N GLU A 264 13.75 10.52 -2.50
CA GLU A 264 13.30 11.53 -1.54
C GLU A 264 11.87 11.25 -1.03
N ASN A 265 11.01 10.72 -1.90
CA ASN A 265 9.64 10.33 -1.54
C ASN A 265 9.60 9.08 -0.66
N TYR A 266 10.43 8.07 -0.96
CA TYR A 266 10.58 6.88 -0.12
C TYR A 266 11.20 7.24 1.24
N ASP A 267 12.18 8.16 1.28
CA ASP A 267 12.76 8.63 2.54
C ASP A 267 11.70 9.33 3.42
N TRP A 268 10.89 10.19 2.82
CA TRP A 268 9.77 10.82 3.53
C TRP A 268 8.77 9.78 4.05
N LEU A 269 8.43 8.76 3.25
CA LEU A 269 7.53 7.69 3.63
C LEU A 269 8.10 6.87 4.80
N LEU A 270 9.37 6.47 4.71
CA LEU A 270 10.08 5.70 5.73
C LEU A 270 10.12 6.45 7.07
N GLU A 271 10.45 7.75 7.06
CA GLU A 271 10.46 8.59 8.26
C GLU A 271 9.09 8.60 8.96
N ASN A 272 8.00 8.78 8.20
CA ASN A 272 6.65 8.83 8.76
C ASN A 272 6.14 7.45 9.21
N LEU A 273 6.52 6.37 8.53
CA LEU A 273 6.21 5.01 8.97
C LEU A 273 6.94 4.68 10.29
N ILE A 274 8.21 5.07 10.44
CA ILE A 274 8.95 4.89 11.70
C ILE A 274 8.31 5.71 12.83
N GLU A 275 7.91 6.95 12.57
CA GLU A 275 7.23 7.79 13.57
C GLU A 275 5.88 7.17 13.99
N LEU A 276 5.12 6.61 13.05
CA LEU A 276 3.88 5.89 13.33
C LEU A 276 4.14 4.59 14.11
N HIS A 277 5.12 3.80 13.69
CA HIS A 277 5.52 2.54 14.34
C HIS A 277 5.79 2.74 15.84
N ASN A 278 6.46 3.85 16.19
CA ASN A 278 6.78 4.20 17.58
C ASN A 278 5.56 4.57 18.44
N GLN A 279 4.38 4.76 17.83
CA GLN A 279 3.13 5.10 18.52
C GLN A 279 2.14 3.93 18.61
N ILE A 280 2.43 2.80 17.97
CA ILE A 280 1.56 1.63 17.93
C ILE A 280 2.04 0.57 18.94
N SER A 281 1.11 -0.21 19.50
CA SER A 281 1.44 -1.34 20.38
C SER A 281 2.09 -2.48 19.59
N GLU A 282 3.23 -2.98 20.08
CA GLU A 282 3.95 -4.13 19.52
C GLU A 282 3.09 -5.39 19.36
N SER A 283 2.04 -5.54 20.18
CA SER A 283 1.13 -6.69 20.15
C SER A 283 0.05 -6.61 19.07
N SER A 284 -0.07 -5.48 18.36
CA SER A 284 -1.14 -5.26 17.40
C SER A 284 -0.77 -5.74 15.99
N LYS A 285 -1.77 -6.20 15.23
CA LYS A 285 -1.60 -6.52 13.80
C LYS A 285 -1.10 -5.31 13.00
N LEU A 286 -1.53 -4.10 13.39
CA LEU A 286 -1.09 -2.87 12.75
C LEU A 286 0.42 -2.65 12.90
N PHE A 287 0.99 -2.95 14.07
CA PHE A 287 2.44 -2.87 14.28
C PHE A 287 3.19 -3.76 13.30
N GLN A 288 2.76 -5.02 13.16
CA GLN A 288 3.35 -5.98 12.24
C GLN A 288 3.28 -5.50 10.79
N ASN A 289 2.12 -4.99 10.35
CA ASN A 289 1.94 -4.44 9.00
C ASN A 289 2.85 -3.24 8.74
N VAL A 290 2.97 -2.32 9.71
CA VAL A 290 3.87 -1.17 9.60
C VAL A 290 5.33 -1.63 9.57
N SER A 291 5.72 -2.58 10.42
CA SER A 291 7.08 -3.14 10.43
C SER A 291 7.42 -3.80 9.09
N LYS A 292 6.46 -4.47 8.44
CA LYS A 292 6.67 -5.10 7.13
C LYS A 292 7.13 -4.08 6.10
N ILE A 293 6.35 -3.01 5.89
CA ILE A 293 6.68 -1.96 4.90
C ILE A 293 7.99 -1.25 5.24
N ILE A 294 8.25 -0.97 6.52
CA ILE A 294 9.54 -0.37 6.94
C ILE A 294 10.70 -1.30 6.56
N GLY A 295 10.55 -2.60 6.81
CA GLY A 295 11.54 -3.62 6.47
C GLY A 295 11.84 -3.64 4.97
N GLU A 296 10.81 -3.71 4.15
CA GLU A 296 10.88 -3.70 2.68
C GLU A 296 11.54 -2.42 2.15
N LEU A 297 11.20 -1.24 2.69
CA LEU A 297 11.81 0.03 2.30
C LEU A 297 13.31 0.10 2.65
N TYR A 298 13.74 -0.48 3.77
CA TYR A 298 15.17 -0.57 4.10
C TYR A 298 15.92 -1.50 3.15
N LEU A 299 15.33 -2.64 2.78
CA LEU A 299 15.91 -3.56 1.80
C LEU A 299 16.03 -2.86 0.43
N LYS A 300 14.98 -2.19 -0.02
CA LYS A 300 14.98 -1.40 -1.26
C LYS A 300 16.07 -0.33 -1.27
N LYS A 301 16.18 0.45 -0.20
CA LYS A 301 17.22 1.48 -0.06
C LYS A 301 18.64 0.89 -0.09
N SER A 302 18.79 -0.39 0.28
CA SER A 302 20.08 -1.09 0.29
C SER A 302 20.54 -1.56 -1.10
N GLU A 303 19.63 -1.71 -2.07
CA GLU A 303 19.95 -2.25 -3.40
C GLU A 303 21.05 -1.47 -4.11
N LYS A 304 20.95 -0.13 -4.12
CA LYS A 304 21.92 0.73 -4.78
C LYS A 304 23.33 0.63 -4.18
N PRO A 305 23.54 0.82 -2.86
CA PRO A 305 24.86 0.63 -2.28
C PRO A 305 25.35 -0.83 -2.38
N ALA A 306 24.46 -1.83 -2.28
CA ALA A 306 24.83 -3.23 -2.47
C ALA A 306 25.34 -3.49 -3.91
N SER A 307 24.61 -3.02 -4.92
CA SER A 307 24.97 -3.14 -6.32
C SER A 307 26.31 -2.46 -6.62
N ILE A 308 26.53 -1.21 -6.15
CA ILE A 308 27.81 -0.52 -6.34
C ILE A 308 28.96 -1.30 -5.70
N TYR A 309 28.76 -1.83 -4.48
CA TYR A 309 29.77 -2.64 -3.82
C TYR A 309 30.09 -3.92 -4.62
N LEU A 310 29.07 -4.68 -5.01
CA LEU A 310 29.25 -5.94 -5.73
C LEU A 310 29.93 -5.74 -7.08
N GLN A 311 29.56 -4.70 -7.82
CA GLN A 311 30.21 -4.33 -9.08
C GLN A 311 31.69 -4.00 -8.88
N LEU A 312 32.03 -3.13 -7.92
CA LEU A 312 33.42 -2.76 -7.67
C LEU A 312 34.27 -3.92 -7.11
N GLN A 313 33.65 -4.83 -6.38
CA GLN A 313 34.33 -5.96 -5.76
C GLN A 313 34.55 -7.12 -6.73
N TYR A 314 33.60 -7.39 -7.63
CA TYR A 314 33.55 -8.64 -8.41
C TYR A 314 33.46 -8.47 -9.96
N ASP A 315 33.10 -7.31 -10.53
CA ASP A 315 32.95 -7.14 -12.01
C ASP A 315 34.27 -6.84 -12.76
N ASP A 316 35.42 -7.29 -12.27
CA ASP A 316 36.74 -7.08 -12.92
C ASP A 316 37.06 -8.07 -14.05
N GLU A 317 36.15 -8.97 -14.43
CA GLU A 317 36.50 -10.12 -15.28
C GLU A 317 36.79 -9.79 -16.77
N ASP A 318 36.62 -8.55 -17.24
CA ASP A 318 36.80 -8.21 -18.67
C ASP A 318 37.87 -7.15 -19.02
N ASP A 319 38.58 -6.54 -18.06
CA ASP A 319 39.66 -5.60 -18.37
C ASP A 319 40.96 -5.91 -17.58
N GLU A 320 41.93 -6.53 -18.26
CA GLU A 320 43.34 -6.70 -17.85
C GLU A 320 44.10 -5.35 -17.63
N SER A 321 43.42 -4.26 -17.28
CA SER A 321 44.03 -2.96 -17.05
C SER A 321 43.31 -2.13 -15.99
N ASN A 322 43.70 -2.34 -14.73
CA ASN A 322 43.91 -1.34 -13.67
C ASN A 322 43.34 -1.78 -12.30
N ASP A 323 44.03 -2.71 -11.65
CA ASP A 323 43.90 -2.99 -10.21
C ASP A 323 44.27 -1.77 -9.33
N ASP A 324 44.81 -0.68 -9.93
CA ASP A 324 45.29 0.52 -9.24
C ASP A 324 44.21 1.62 -9.03
N ASP A 325 42.99 1.47 -9.57
CA ASP A 325 41.92 2.51 -9.53
C ASP A 325 40.69 2.13 -8.68
N LYS A 326 40.72 1.02 -7.92
CA LYS A 326 39.67 0.73 -6.93
C LYS A 326 39.79 1.67 -5.75
N ASP A 327 38.87 2.62 -5.67
CA ASP A 327 38.73 3.47 -4.49
C ASP A 327 38.21 2.63 -3.31
N GLU A 328 39.13 2.02 -2.55
CA GLU A 328 38.84 1.19 -1.38
C GLU A 328 37.89 1.89 -0.39
N GLU A 329 37.97 3.23 -0.28
CA GLU A 329 37.09 4.02 0.58
C GLU A 329 35.64 3.96 0.08
N VAL A 330 35.44 4.04 -1.24
CA VAL A 330 34.11 3.93 -1.87
C VAL A 330 33.53 2.52 -1.72
N VAL A 331 34.36 1.48 -1.90
CA VAL A 331 33.94 0.08 -1.72
C VAL A 331 33.45 -0.16 -0.29
N LEU A 332 34.30 0.13 0.70
CA LEU A 332 33.97 -0.07 2.12
C LEU A 332 32.76 0.76 2.57
N LYS A 333 32.63 1.99 2.05
CA LYS A 333 31.49 2.85 2.37
C LYS A 333 30.17 2.26 1.86
N ASN A 334 30.14 1.75 0.64
CA ASN A 334 28.94 1.16 0.05
C ASN A 334 28.60 -0.18 0.71
N GLN A 335 29.59 -1.04 0.97
CA GLN A 335 29.43 -2.29 1.72
C GLN A 335 28.78 -2.02 3.08
N LYS A 336 29.38 -1.11 3.87
CA LYS A 336 28.88 -0.77 5.20
C LYS A 336 27.48 -0.18 5.15
N SER A 337 27.22 0.74 4.21
CA SER A 337 25.90 1.33 4.04
C SER A 337 24.84 0.27 3.72
N ALA A 338 25.16 -0.68 2.84
CA ALA A 338 24.25 -1.76 2.49
C ALA A 338 24.01 -2.72 3.65
N ILE A 339 25.06 -3.13 4.38
CA ILE A 339 24.96 -3.95 5.59
C ILE A 339 24.09 -3.27 6.66
N ASP A 340 24.31 -1.98 6.92
CA ASP A 340 23.53 -1.22 7.92
C ASP A 340 22.04 -1.15 7.52
N LEU A 341 21.74 -0.93 6.24
CA LEU A 341 20.37 -0.86 5.73
C LEU A 341 19.69 -2.24 5.78
N ILE A 342 20.33 -3.29 5.29
CA ILE A 342 19.79 -4.66 5.33
C ILE A 342 19.57 -5.14 6.76
N GLY A 343 20.52 -4.86 7.66
CA GLY A 343 20.40 -5.19 9.08
C GLY A 343 19.18 -4.52 9.73
N ASN A 344 18.91 -3.24 9.39
CA ASN A 344 17.69 -2.57 9.83
C ASN A 344 16.43 -3.18 9.19
N GLY A 345 16.47 -3.51 7.90
CA GLY A 345 15.38 -4.19 7.20
C GLY A 345 14.99 -5.50 7.87
N ILE A 346 15.96 -6.40 8.08
CA ILE A 346 15.78 -7.69 8.78
C ILE A 346 15.20 -7.49 10.17
N LYS A 347 15.65 -6.47 10.93
CA LYS A 347 15.12 -6.20 12.26
C LYS A 347 13.62 -5.91 12.24
N PHE A 348 13.16 -5.09 11.30
CA PHE A 348 11.73 -4.79 11.15
C PHE A 348 10.94 -5.97 10.56
N LEU A 349 11.50 -6.73 9.61
CA LEU A 349 10.86 -7.94 9.10
C LEU A 349 10.69 -9.01 10.19
N LYS A 350 11.63 -9.12 11.14
CA LYS A 350 11.48 -9.97 12.32
C LYS A 350 10.30 -9.56 13.21
N HIS A 351 9.99 -8.27 13.30
CA HIS A 351 8.77 -7.79 13.99
C HIS A 351 7.49 -8.08 13.18
N ALA A 352 7.58 -8.11 11.85
CA ALA A 352 6.47 -8.44 10.96
C ALA A 352 6.17 -9.95 10.86
N LYS A 353 7.07 -10.80 11.36
CA LYS A 353 6.96 -12.26 11.27
C LYS A 353 5.66 -12.79 11.90
N LEU A 354 4.92 -13.59 11.14
CA LEU A 354 3.73 -14.32 11.61
C LEU A 354 3.99 -15.82 11.61
N GLU A 355 3.55 -16.54 12.63
CA GLU A 355 3.80 -17.99 12.74
C GLU A 355 2.99 -18.83 11.73
N ASP A 356 1.92 -18.26 11.19
CA ASP A 356 1.02 -18.93 10.24
C ASP A 356 1.14 -18.38 8.81
N ASP A 357 2.07 -17.46 8.57
CA ASP A 357 2.35 -16.89 7.25
C ASP A 357 3.81 -17.16 6.83
N PRO A 358 4.06 -18.25 6.10
CA PRO A 358 5.38 -18.60 5.58
C PRO A 358 6.02 -17.55 4.68
N ASP A 359 5.25 -16.68 4.01
CA ASP A 359 5.80 -15.62 3.16
C ASP A 359 6.64 -14.65 4.01
N THR A 360 6.22 -14.36 5.25
CA THR A 360 6.99 -13.50 6.18
C THR A 360 8.33 -14.11 6.60
N TRP A 361 8.49 -15.43 6.52
CA TRP A 361 9.74 -16.11 6.88
C TRP A 361 10.73 -16.03 5.72
N VAL A 362 10.22 -16.15 4.50
CA VAL A 362 11.02 -16.04 3.27
C VAL A 362 11.59 -14.64 3.13
N ALA A 363 10.80 -13.59 3.37
CA ALA A 363 11.29 -12.21 3.34
C ALA A 363 12.48 -11.97 4.29
N ILE A 364 12.46 -12.57 5.50
CA ILE A 364 13.60 -12.52 6.43
C ILE A 364 14.79 -13.31 5.87
N GLY A 365 14.53 -14.49 5.28
CA GLY A 365 15.54 -15.33 4.66
C GLY A 365 16.25 -14.63 3.49
N GLU A 366 15.52 -13.99 2.59
CA GLU A 366 16.06 -13.24 1.46
C GLU A 366 16.89 -12.05 1.93
N GLY A 367 16.43 -11.32 2.96
CA GLY A 367 17.24 -10.29 3.62
C GLY A 367 18.57 -10.84 4.16
N LEU A 368 18.55 -12.03 4.79
CA LEU A 368 19.76 -12.69 5.29
C LEU A 368 20.69 -13.18 4.17
N ILE A 369 20.14 -13.63 3.04
CA ILE A 369 20.95 -13.96 1.84
C ILE A 369 21.66 -12.70 1.34
N ASN A 370 20.92 -11.61 1.19
CA ASN A 370 21.50 -10.33 0.77
C ASN A 370 22.57 -9.84 1.74
N LEU A 371 22.36 -10.03 3.05
CA LEU A 371 23.39 -9.72 4.05
C LEU A 371 24.64 -10.58 3.87
N GLY A 372 24.48 -11.90 3.66
CA GLY A 372 25.59 -12.82 3.45
C GLY A 372 26.40 -12.53 2.18
N ASN A 373 25.74 -12.10 1.10
CA ASN A 373 26.39 -11.70 -0.16
C ASN A 373 27.33 -10.49 0.02
N LEU A 374 27.14 -9.68 1.06
CA LEU A 374 27.94 -8.48 1.33
C LEU A 374 29.08 -8.71 2.33
N GLN A 375 29.13 -9.87 2.98
CA GLN A 375 30.21 -10.21 3.90
C GLN A 375 31.42 -10.76 3.14
N ASP A 376 32.58 -10.74 3.78
CA ASP A 376 33.79 -11.35 3.23
C ASP A 376 33.56 -12.84 2.97
N LEU A 377 34.12 -13.34 1.87
CA LEU A 377 34.01 -14.74 1.47
C LEU A 377 34.50 -15.66 2.60
N ASP A 378 33.70 -16.68 2.93
CA ASP A 378 33.94 -17.67 3.98
C ASP A 378 34.03 -17.11 5.41
N SER A 379 33.62 -15.85 5.63
CA SER A 379 33.54 -15.28 6.98
C SER A 379 32.49 -16.01 7.84
N GLU A 380 32.69 -15.97 9.17
CA GLU A 380 31.72 -16.54 10.12
C GLU A 380 30.36 -15.85 9.98
N GLU A 381 30.36 -14.54 9.70
CA GLU A 381 29.17 -13.72 9.48
C GLU A 381 28.41 -14.13 8.22
N GLN A 382 29.12 -14.41 7.12
CA GLN A 382 28.51 -14.92 5.88
C GLN A 382 27.83 -16.27 6.12
N GLN A 383 28.58 -17.24 6.68
CA GLN A 383 28.09 -18.59 6.92
C GLN A 383 26.88 -18.60 7.87
N GLN A 384 26.91 -17.76 8.91
CA GLN A 384 25.79 -17.62 9.84
C GLN A 384 24.55 -17.05 9.15
N SER A 385 24.72 -16.05 8.27
CA SER A 385 23.60 -15.43 7.54
C SER A 385 22.93 -16.44 6.60
N TYR A 386 23.71 -17.18 5.80
CA TYR A 386 23.16 -18.20 4.90
C TYR A 386 22.51 -19.36 5.64
N LYS A 387 23.10 -19.80 6.76
CA LYS A 387 22.50 -20.86 7.58
C LYS A 387 21.14 -20.44 8.16
N GLU A 388 21.03 -19.23 8.70
CA GLU A 388 19.75 -18.71 9.20
C GLU A 388 18.72 -18.57 8.06
N ALA A 389 19.14 -18.11 6.88
CA ALA A 389 18.28 -18.04 5.71
C ALA A 389 17.76 -19.41 5.27
N GLU A 390 18.66 -20.40 5.19
CA GLU A 390 18.33 -21.77 4.83
C GLU A 390 17.32 -22.37 5.81
N GLU A 391 17.51 -22.21 7.11
CA GLU A 391 16.58 -22.71 8.14
C GLU A 391 15.17 -22.12 7.99
N LEU A 392 15.07 -20.81 7.72
CA LEU A 392 13.80 -20.12 7.49
C LEU A 392 13.12 -20.59 6.20
N ILE A 393 13.85 -20.59 5.08
CA ILE A 393 13.29 -20.94 3.76
C ILE A 393 12.92 -22.42 3.70
N ARG A 394 13.71 -23.33 4.29
CA ARG A 394 13.32 -24.76 4.43
C ARG A 394 12.03 -24.90 5.21
N SER A 395 11.88 -24.16 6.31
CA SER A 395 10.68 -24.20 7.14
C SER A 395 9.46 -23.68 6.37
N ALA A 396 9.62 -22.56 5.66
CA ALA A 396 8.57 -21.97 4.84
C ALA A 396 8.14 -22.91 3.70
N ASN A 397 9.12 -23.46 2.97
CA ASN A 397 8.89 -24.38 1.86
C ASN A 397 8.15 -25.65 2.29
N LYS A 398 8.47 -26.16 3.49
CA LYS A 398 7.75 -27.29 4.09
C LYS A 398 6.30 -26.91 4.44
N ALA A 399 6.08 -25.73 5.02
CA ALA A 399 4.76 -25.26 5.40
C ALA A 399 3.85 -25.02 4.19
N THR A 400 4.41 -24.61 3.06
CA THR A 400 3.67 -24.32 1.81
C THR A 400 3.62 -25.46 0.81
N ASN A 401 4.10 -26.66 1.18
CA ASN A 401 4.18 -27.83 0.29
C ASN A 401 4.98 -27.60 -1.00
N GLY A 402 6.08 -26.84 -0.94
CA GLY A 402 6.99 -26.69 -2.07
C GLY A 402 6.94 -25.35 -2.80
N LYS A 403 6.19 -24.34 -2.32
CA LYS A 403 6.08 -23.02 -2.99
C LYS A 403 7.45 -22.37 -3.21
N PHE A 404 8.35 -22.47 -2.23
CA PHE A 404 9.66 -21.81 -2.22
C PHE A 404 10.82 -22.74 -2.57
N LYS A 405 10.53 -23.81 -3.32
CA LYS A 405 11.57 -24.78 -3.70
C LYS A 405 12.66 -24.12 -4.53
N ASN A 406 12.31 -23.23 -5.46
CA ASN A 406 13.28 -22.55 -6.32
C ASN A 406 14.23 -21.66 -5.50
N VAL A 407 13.68 -20.84 -4.59
CA VAL A 407 14.48 -20.00 -3.67
C VAL A 407 15.45 -20.85 -2.84
N LEU A 408 14.96 -21.98 -2.30
CA LEU A 408 15.79 -22.90 -1.55
C LEU A 408 16.86 -23.57 -2.41
N GLU A 409 16.52 -24.00 -3.61
CA GLU A 409 17.46 -24.64 -4.55
C GLU A 409 18.54 -23.66 -4.98
N ASN A 410 18.18 -22.41 -5.30
CA ASN A 410 19.13 -21.34 -5.65
C ASN A 410 20.11 -21.02 -4.52
N LEU A 411 19.65 -21.03 -3.26
CA LEU A 411 20.52 -20.85 -2.11
C LEU A 411 21.53 -22.00 -1.96
N LEU A 412 21.07 -23.25 -2.14
CA LEU A 412 21.89 -24.45 -1.95
C LEU A 412 22.79 -24.76 -3.14
N SER A 413 22.40 -24.38 -4.35
CA SER A 413 23.21 -24.61 -5.56
C SER A 413 24.50 -23.79 -5.58
N LYS A 414 24.60 -22.74 -4.75
CA LYS A 414 25.84 -21.99 -4.54
C LYS A 414 26.91 -22.75 -3.73
N ASP A 415 26.56 -23.88 -3.09
CA ASP A 415 27.50 -24.71 -2.33
C ASP A 415 28.14 -25.87 -3.15
N ASP A 416 27.68 -26.10 -4.39
CA ASP A 416 28.08 -27.24 -5.24
C ASP A 416 29.08 -26.87 -6.38
N GLU A 417 29.53 -25.61 -6.45
CA GLU A 417 30.68 -25.16 -7.28
C GLU A 417 31.88 -24.78 -6.38
#